data_AF-A0A2H3AUB5-F1
#
_entry.id   AF-A0A2H3AUB5-F1
#
_cell.length_a   1.000
_cell.length_b   1.000
_cell.length_c   1.000
_cell.angle_alpha   90.00
_cell.angle_beta   90.00
_cell.angle_gamma   90.00
#
_symmetry.space_group_name_H-M   'P 1'
#
loop_
_entity.id
_entity.type
_entity.pdbx_description
1 polymer ?
#
loop_
_entity_poly.entity_id
_entity_poly.type
_entity_poly.pdbx_seq_one_letter_code
_entity_poly.pdbx_strand_id
1 'polypeptide(L)'
;MRREVLVHDRITKRNVPPRRVWDLYANRVVPLWAARKSPWGISHAWVNEKDRVNVMTPINGYEWPVPMPKDANLDLIRIEMLNAKSKRMPTIVAEYAWLDVLCLRQEGGKNERLRMDEWKLDVPTIGHVYTGDQPVVCYFNGLGRPLHLTLRDFESDRCWFRHAWTLQEITKHPIIGGQTEDEAMEQEVRRKFDEQLTRLRRMQERPQLFQFASEMQNRMSTKPLDKVAGLVHLLRTEPIPIYDAEQSEADAWDVLTHAMCDQFRAELFFFYPQPGDGRKCWRPSWKQVMMNKFIVRDPDPYPHGVYTTEDPDVDWHDGCRIVGDVQGLAEVPKEGKPRQGELLFKDPTGSPHTFKIVANHAYPIC
;
A
#
# COMPACT_ATOMS: atom_id res chain seq x y z
N MET A 1 -8.80 4.47 -24.26
CA MET A 1 -8.54 3.50 -23.17
C MET A 1 -8.22 4.15 -21.81
N ARG A 2 -7.11 4.88 -21.58
CA ARG A 2 -6.80 5.45 -20.23
C ARG A 2 -7.68 6.64 -19.82
N ARG A 3 -8.09 7.51 -20.75
CA ARG A 3 -8.99 8.63 -20.41
C ARG A 3 -10.42 8.16 -20.12
N GLU A 4 -10.85 7.04 -20.71
CA GLU A 4 -12.18 6.45 -20.50
C GLU A 4 -12.38 5.86 -19.10
N VAL A 5 -11.28 5.50 -18.40
CA VAL A 5 -11.39 5.00 -17.03
C VAL A 5 -11.49 6.11 -15.99
N LEU A 6 -11.26 7.37 -16.37
CA LEU A 6 -11.39 8.51 -15.47
C LEU A 6 -12.76 9.17 -15.67
N VAL A 7 -13.66 9.01 -14.69
CA VAL A 7 -15.03 9.50 -14.74
C VAL A 7 -15.36 10.17 -13.41
N HIS A 8 -15.75 11.45 -13.43
CA HIS A 8 -16.10 12.24 -12.24
C HIS A 8 -15.06 12.10 -11.10
N ASP A 9 -13.78 12.30 -11.41
CA ASP A 9 -12.65 12.19 -10.47
C ASP A 9 -12.48 10.82 -9.80
N ARG A 10 -12.97 9.76 -10.46
CA ARG A 10 -12.80 8.38 -10.05
C ARG A 10 -12.24 7.53 -11.18
N ILE A 11 -11.39 6.57 -10.84
CA ILE A 11 -10.81 5.60 -11.76
C ILE A 11 -11.68 4.33 -11.70
N THR A 12 -12.49 4.12 -12.72
CA THR A 12 -13.59 3.13 -12.73
C THR A 12 -13.14 1.68 -12.78
N LYS A 13 -11.85 1.42 -12.97
CA LYS A 13 -11.28 0.08 -13.04
C LYS A 13 -10.09 -0.01 -12.10
N ARG A 14 -10.00 -1.11 -11.37
CA ARG A 14 -8.81 -1.35 -10.53
C ARG A 14 -7.55 -1.68 -11.34
N ASN A 15 -7.71 -2.50 -12.38
CA ASN A 15 -6.58 -3.04 -13.15
C ASN A 15 -6.22 -2.15 -14.33
N VAL A 16 -5.75 -0.96 -14.02
CA VAL A 16 -5.30 0.01 -15.01
C VAL A 16 -3.80 -0.20 -15.24
N PRO A 17 -3.37 -0.60 -16.44
CA PRO A 17 -1.96 -0.96 -16.67
C PRO A 17 -1.07 0.31 -16.68
N PRO A 18 0.26 0.27 -16.73
CA PRO A 18 1.03 1.52 -16.76
C PRO A 18 0.85 2.30 -18.07
N ARG A 19 1.03 3.63 -18.05
CA ARG A 19 0.98 4.45 -19.28
C ARG A 19 2.14 4.15 -20.22
N ARG A 20 3.33 3.96 -19.65
CA ARG A 20 4.59 3.78 -20.35
C ARG A 20 5.36 2.63 -19.71
N VAL A 21 6.25 2.04 -20.50
CA VAL A 21 7.19 1.01 -20.05
C VAL A 21 8.55 1.27 -20.69
N TRP A 22 9.61 0.82 -20.03
CA TRP A 22 10.97 0.82 -20.57
C TRP A 22 11.17 -0.42 -21.43
N ASP A 23 11.31 -0.23 -22.74
CA ASP A 23 11.76 -1.25 -23.68
C ASP A 23 13.26 -1.48 -23.44
N LEU A 24 13.60 -2.63 -22.87
CA LEU A 24 14.96 -2.97 -22.52
C LEU A 24 15.81 -3.29 -23.75
N TYR A 25 15.23 -3.70 -24.88
CA TYR A 25 16.03 -3.95 -26.08
C TYR A 25 16.36 -2.65 -26.81
N ALA A 26 15.37 -1.79 -27.00
CA ALA A 26 15.56 -0.49 -27.66
C ALA A 26 16.14 0.59 -26.75
N ASN A 27 16.26 0.33 -25.44
CA ASN A 27 16.69 1.26 -24.40
C ASN A 27 15.92 2.59 -24.43
N ARG A 28 14.59 2.52 -24.47
CA ARG A 28 13.72 3.70 -24.51
C ARG A 28 12.38 3.46 -23.82
N VAL A 29 11.80 4.51 -23.29
CA VAL A 29 10.45 4.50 -22.76
C VAL A 29 9.46 4.60 -23.91
N VAL A 30 8.55 3.64 -23.98
CA VAL A 30 7.50 3.56 -25.01
C VAL A 30 6.12 3.54 -24.36
N PRO A 31 5.07 3.98 -25.06
CA PRO A 31 3.70 3.74 -24.61
C PRO A 31 3.42 2.25 -24.45
N LEU A 32 2.64 1.86 -23.44
CA LEU A 32 2.36 0.45 -23.18
C LEU A 32 1.74 -0.29 -24.38
N TRP A 33 0.93 0.36 -25.21
CA TRP A 33 0.32 -0.29 -26.38
C TRP A 33 1.34 -0.76 -27.42
N ALA A 34 2.57 -0.24 -27.38
CA ALA A 34 3.68 -0.72 -28.21
C ALA A 34 4.33 -1.99 -27.62
N ALA A 35 4.14 -2.27 -26.33
CA ALA A 35 4.64 -3.45 -25.68
C ALA A 35 3.73 -4.66 -25.93
N ARG A 36 4.34 -5.79 -26.27
CA ARG A 36 3.64 -7.06 -26.54
C ARG A 36 3.48 -7.96 -25.31
N LYS A 37 4.14 -7.60 -24.21
CA LYS A 37 4.17 -8.36 -22.95
C LYS A 37 4.02 -7.40 -21.77
N SER A 38 3.50 -7.93 -20.67
CA SER A 38 3.48 -7.19 -19.40
C SER A 38 4.92 -6.88 -18.94
N PRO A 39 5.17 -5.66 -18.45
CA PRO A 39 6.49 -5.29 -17.97
C PRO A 39 6.82 -6.00 -16.65
N TRP A 40 8.10 -6.26 -16.42
CA TRP A 40 8.61 -6.61 -15.10
C TRP A 40 8.69 -5.35 -14.23
N GLY A 41 8.37 -5.45 -12.95
CA GLY A 41 8.50 -4.33 -12.03
C GLY A 41 9.95 -4.11 -11.60
N ILE A 42 10.33 -2.85 -11.35
CA ILE A 42 11.55 -2.51 -10.63
C ILE A 42 11.14 -1.69 -9.41
N SER A 43 11.42 -2.25 -8.24
CA SER A 43 11.21 -1.58 -6.96
C SER A 43 12.56 -1.25 -6.35
N HIS A 44 12.71 -0.08 -5.75
CA HIS A 44 14.00 0.34 -5.20
C HIS A 44 13.86 1.24 -3.97
N ALA A 45 14.87 1.19 -3.11
CA ALA A 45 15.03 2.17 -2.05
C ALA A 45 15.40 3.54 -2.65
N TRP A 46 15.12 4.59 -1.89
CA TRP A 46 15.69 5.90 -2.17
C TRP A 46 17.07 5.99 -1.54
N VAL A 47 17.89 6.91 -2.06
CA VAL A 47 19.14 7.32 -1.38
C VAL A 47 18.98 8.74 -0.86
N ASN A 48 19.92 9.19 -0.03
CA ASN A 48 19.90 10.57 0.46
C ASN A 48 19.98 11.55 -0.70
N GLU A 49 19.41 12.75 -0.51
CA GLU A 49 19.41 13.77 -1.55
C GLU A 49 20.80 14.17 -2.02
N LYS A 50 21.77 14.25 -1.09
CA LYS A 50 23.18 14.50 -1.39
C LYS A 50 23.84 13.40 -2.26
N ASP A 51 23.30 12.19 -2.24
CA ASP A 51 23.81 11.02 -2.95
C ASP A 51 22.99 10.75 -4.23
N ARG A 52 22.01 11.60 -4.53
CA ARG A 52 21.12 11.53 -5.68
C ARG A 52 21.51 12.57 -6.73
N VAL A 53 21.22 12.25 -7.99
CA VAL A 53 21.37 13.14 -9.13
C VAL A 53 20.14 13.02 -10.03
N ASN A 54 19.77 14.14 -10.65
CA ASN A 54 18.67 14.24 -11.61
C ASN A 54 19.27 14.19 -13.02
N VAL A 55 19.17 13.03 -13.68
CA VAL A 55 19.82 12.79 -14.98
C VAL A 55 18.83 13.03 -16.11
N MET A 56 19.21 13.89 -17.07
CA MET A 56 18.49 14.01 -18.34
C MET A 56 19.00 12.93 -19.30
N THR A 57 18.09 12.07 -19.78
CA THR A 57 18.46 10.87 -20.56
C THR A 57 17.68 10.77 -21.87
N PRO A 58 18.27 10.24 -22.95
CA PRO A 58 17.52 9.95 -24.18
C PRO A 58 16.48 8.84 -23.98
N ILE A 59 16.61 8.02 -22.92
CA ILE A 59 15.71 6.90 -22.64
C ILE A 59 14.26 7.38 -22.53
N ASN A 60 14.00 8.52 -21.87
CA ASN A 60 12.67 9.14 -21.77
C ASN A 60 12.50 10.34 -22.71
N GLY A 61 13.32 10.44 -23.77
CA GLY A 61 13.26 11.53 -24.74
C GLY A 61 13.68 12.89 -24.19
N TYR A 62 14.44 12.95 -23.09
CA TYR A 62 14.82 14.19 -22.40
C TYR A 62 13.61 15.05 -22.01
N GLU A 63 12.50 14.40 -21.64
CA GLU A 63 11.26 15.10 -21.29
C GLU A 63 11.17 15.46 -19.79
N TRP A 64 11.77 14.65 -18.92
CA TRP A 64 11.88 14.89 -17.47
C TRP A 64 13.20 14.34 -16.92
N PRO A 65 13.70 14.89 -15.80
CA PRO A 65 14.88 14.34 -15.13
C PRO A 65 14.57 12.98 -14.49
N VAL A 66 15.57 12.10 -14.45
CA VAL A 66 15.51 10.80 -13.79
C VAL A 66 16.27 10.88 -12.47
N PRO A 67 15.59 10.95 -11.32
CA PRO A 67 16.24 10.96 -10.03
C PRO A 67 16.80 9.56 -9.70
N MET A 68 18.12 9.46 -9.52
CA MET A 68 18.80 8.18 -9.24
C MET A 68 20.08 8.39 -8.42
N PRO A 69 20.65 7.33 -7.79
CA PRO A 69 21.93 7.45 -7.11
C PRO A 69 23.05 7.92 -8.04
N LYS A 70 23.99 8.71 -7.52
CA LYS A 70 25.16 9.23 -8.28
C LYS A 70 26.09 8.14 -8.80
N ASP A 71 26.15 7.02 -8.09
CA ASP A 71 26.94 5.84 -8.40
C ASP A 71 26.19 4.81 -9.25
N ALA A 72 24.92 5.05 -9.57
CA ALA A 72 24.12 4.14 -10.40
C ALA A 72 24.26 4.43 -11.90
N ASN A 73 24.02 3.40 -12.72
CA ASN A 73 24.04 3.52 -14.18
C ASN A 73 22.83 2.77 -14.78
N LEU A 74 22.00 3.47 -15.55
CA LEU A 74 20.81 2.90 -16.19
C LEU A 74 21.16 1.78 -17.18
N ASP A 75 22.30 1.82 -17.85
CA ASP A 75 22.72 0.75 -18.75
C ASP A 75 23.11 -0.52 -17.99
N LEU A 76 23.70 -0.40 -16.79
CA LEU A 76 24.01 -1.55 -15.95
C LEU A 76 22.72 -2.15 -15.36
N ILE A 77 21.79 -1.32 -14.89
CA ILE A 77 20.46 -1.76 -14.44
C ILE A 77 19.74 -2.50 -15.58
N ARG A 78 19.79 -1.96 -16.79
CA ARG A 78 19.22 -2.58 -17.99
C ARG A 78 19.84 -3.96 -18.26
N ILE A 79 21.17 -4.07 -18.21
CA ILE A 79 21.88 -5.35 -18.40
C ILE A 79 21.45 -6.35 -17.33
N GLU A 80 21.35 -5.92 -16.07
CA GLU A 80 20.89 -6.77 -14.97
C GLU A 80 19.45 -7.25 -15.22
N MET A 81 18.55 -6.35 -15.62
CA MET A 81 17.17 -6.69 -15.98
C MET A 81 17.09 -7.71 -17.12
N LEU A 82 17.87 -7.52 -18.18
CA LEU A 82 17.93 -8.44 -19.33
C LEU A 82 18.43 -9.83 -18.95
N ASN A 83 19.25 -9.94 -17.90
CA ASN A 83 19.80 -11.20 -17.39
C ASN A 83 19.00 -11.78 -16.20
N ALA A 84 18.06 -11.02 -15.65
CA ALA A 84 17.29 -11.44 -14.50
C ALA A 84 16.42 -12.66 -14.83
N LYS A 85 16.39 -13.64 -13.92
CA LYS A 85 15.62 -14.88 -14.07
C LYS A 85 14.60 -15.00 -12.97
N SER A 86 13.34 -15.19 -13.35
CA SER A 86 12.29 -15.53 -12.39
C SER A 86 12.42 -17.00 -11.99
N LYS A 87 12.55 -17.27 -10.69
CA LYS A 87 12.49 -18.65 -10.16
C LYS A 87 11.17 -19.34 -10.50
N ARG A 88 10.09 -18.56 -10.59
CA ARG A 88 8.74 -19.07 -10.84
C ARG A 88 8.45 -19.29 -12.31
N MET A 89 9.04 -18.45 -13.17
CA MET A 89 8.85 -18.47 -14.62
C MET A 89 10.21 -18.42 -15.33
N PRO A 90 11.02 -19.49 -15.25
CA PRO A 90 12.42 -19.49 -15.68
C PRO A 90 12.61 -19.30 -17.19
N THR A 91 11.56 -19.50 -17.98
CA THR A 91 11.55 -19.34 -19.44
C THR A 91 11.19 -17.93 -19.89
N ILE A 92 10.70 -17.08 -18.98
CA ILE A 92 10.35 -15.69 -19.29
C ILE A 92 11.57 -14.82 -18.99
N VAL A 93 11.95 -14.01 -19.97
CA VAL A 93 12.99 -12.96 -19.86
C VAL A 93 12.33 -11.58 -19.82
N ALA A 94 13.02 -10.62 -19.22
CA ALA A 94 12.55 -9.24 -19.21
C ALA A 94 12.79 -8.60 -20.59
N GLU A 95 11.71 -8.31 -21.32
CA GLU A 95 11.77 -7.49 -22.54
C GLU A 95 11.36 -6.03 -22.26
N TYR A 96 10.39 -5.87 -21.36
CA TYR A 96 9.89 -4.59 -20.90
C TYR A 96 10.00 -4.53 -19.38
N ALA A 97 10.38 -3.37 -18.86
CA ALA A 97 10.39 -3.07 -17.44
C ALA A 97 9.51 -1.87 -17.14
N TRP A 98 9.02 -1.79 -15.91
CA TRP A 98 8.44 -0.58 -15.37
C TRP A 98 9.30 -0.11 -14.21
N LEU A 99 9.90 1.06 -14.42
CA LEU A 99 10.66 1.78 -13.42
C LEU A 99 10.00 3.14 -13.25
N ASP A 100 9.51 3.43 -12.05
CA ASP A 100 8.76 4.65 -11.72
C ASP A 100 9.48 5.93 -12.18
N VAL A 101 10.77 6.08 -11.89
CA VAL A 101 11.58 7.26 -12.25
C VAL A 101 11.75 7.44 -13.77
N LEU A 102 11.57 6.37 -14.56
CA LEU A 102 11.59 6.43 -16.04
C LEU A 102 10.21 6.50 -16.66
N CYS A 103 9.22 5.80 -16.11
CA CYS A 103 7.92 5.58 -16.74
C CYS A 103 6.87 6.62 -16.31
N LEU A 104 7.03 7.18 -15.10
CA LEU A 104 6.27 8.33 -14.62
C LEU A 104 7.02 9.62 -14.90
N ARG A 105 6.28 10.63 -15.34
CA ARG A 105 6.85 11.97 -15.51
C ARG A 105 7.24 12.52 -14.14
N GLN A 106 8.50 12.94 -14.00
CA GLN A 106 9.07 13.44 -12.76
C GLN A 106 9.00 14.98 -12.69
N GLU A 107 9.06 15.52 -11.47
CA GLU A 107 9.13 16.95 -11.21
C GLU A 107 10.41 17.57 -11.82
N GLY A 108 10.33 18.81 -12.31
CA GLY A 108 11.44 19.52 -12.95
C GLY A 108 11.57 19.26 -14.45
N GLY A 109 10.53 18.71 -15.08
CA GLY A 109 10.49 18.45 -16.52
C GLY A 109 9.94 19.61 -17.35
N LYS A 110 9.89 19.45 -18.68
CA LYS A 110 9.44 20.50 -19.62
C LYS A 110 7.93 20.80 -19.56
N ASN A 111 7.12 19.97 -18.91
CA ASN A 111 5.66 20.06 -18.94
C ASN A 111 5.02 19.65 -17.60
N GLU A 112 5.20 20.50 -16.58
CA GLU A 112 4.71 20.27 -15.22
C GLU A 112 3.18 20.14 -15.14
N ARG A 113 2.43 20.91 -15.94
CA ARG A 113 0.97 20.78 -16.00
C ARG A 113 0.55 19.39 -16.47
N LEU A 114 1.18 18.89 -17.53
CA LEU A 114 0.92 17.53 -18.02
C LEU A 114 1.31 16.48 -16.99
N ARG A 115 2.39 16.68 -16.21
CA ARG A 115 2.76 15.78 -15.11
C ARG A 115 1.62 15.69 -14.09
N MET A 116 1.11 16.82 -13.63
CA MET A 116 0.00 16.86 -12.66
C MET A 116 -1.24 16.13 -13.20
N ASP A 117 -1.60 16.38 -14.47
CA ASP A 117 -2.73 15.71 -15.12
C ASP A 117 -2.51 14.18 -15.27
N GLU A 118 -1.29 13.75 -15.59
CA GLU A 118 -0.95 12.32 -15.67
C GLU A 118 -0.98 11.65 -14.30
N TRP A 119 -0.47 12.33 -13.27
CA TRP A 119 -0.38 11.79 -11.91
C TRP A 119 -1.73 11.50 -11.28
N LYS A 120 -2.77 12.29 -11.59
CA LYS A 120 -4.15 12.02 -11.14
C LYS A 120 -4.56 10.56 -11.36
N LEU A 121 -4.12 9.96 -12.46
CA LEU A 121 -4.42 8.58 -12.83
C LEU A 121 -3.25 7.62 -12.61
N ASP A 122 -2.04 8.02 -12.97
CA ASP A 122 -0.90 7.10 -13.01
C ASP A 122 -0.37 6.78 -11.61
N VAL A 123 -0.43 7.72 -10.64
CA VAL A 123 0.07 7.49 -9.27
C VAL A 123 -0.81 6.50 -8.48
N PRO A 124 -2.15 6.60 -8.45
CA PRO A 124 -3.00 5.63 -7.76
C PRO A 124 -2.98 4.22 -8.36
N THR A 125 -2.49 4.08 -9.60
CA THR A 125 -2.55 2.80 -10.35
C THR A 125 -1.20 2.08 -10.41
N ILE A 126 -0.12 2.62 -9.83
CA ILE A 126 1.22 2.01 -9.88
C ILE A 126 1.25 0.60 -9.30
N GLY A 127 0.45 0.34 -8.24
CA GLY A 127 0.40 -0.95 -7.57
C GLY A 127 0.05 -2.10 -8.51
N HIS A 128 -0.67 -1.82 -9.60
CA HIS A 128 -1.01 -2.83 -10.60
C HIS A 128 0.23 -3.56 -11.15
N VAL A 129 1.33 -2.84 -11.37
CA VAL A 129 2.60 -3.38 -11.90
C VAL A 129 3.21 -4.42 -10.95
N TYR A 130 3.03 -4.23 -9.65
CA TYR A 130 3.62 -5.07 -8.61
C TYR A 130 2.71 -6.19 -8.16
N THR A 131 1.48 -6.25 -8.69
CA THR A 131 0.53 -7.30 -8.36
C THR A 131 0.48 -8.44 -9.35
N GLY A 132 0.00 -9.57 -8.83
CA GLY A 132 -0.10 -10.82 -9.57
C GLY A 132 1.26 -11.49 -9.67
N ASP A 133 1.53 -11.99 -10.86
CA ASP A 133 2.55 -13.00 -11.07
C ASP A 133 3.81 -12.46 -11.78
N GLN A 134 3.81 -11.17 -12.12
CA GLN A 134 4.93 -10.56 -12.82
C GLN A 134 6.16 -10.50 -11.91
N PRO A 135 7.35 -10.84 -12.43
CA PRO A 135 8.58 -10.70 -11.67
C PRO A 135 8.86 -9.24 -11.33
N VAL A 136 9.42 -9.02 -10.13
CA VAL A 136 9.85 -7.71 -9.67
C VAL A 136 11.30 -7.83 -9.22
N VAL A 137 12.16 -6.96 -9.75
CA VAL A 137 13.54 -6.81 -9.28
C VAL A 137 13.56 -5.73 -8.20
N CYS A 138 14.09 -6.06 -7.03
CA CYS A 138 14.08 -5.21 -5.84
C CYS A 138 15.50 -4.79 -5.44
N TYR A 139 15.80 -3.50 -5.51
CA TYR A 139 17.06 -2.91 -5.04
C TYR A 139 16.89 -2.31 -3.64
N PHE A 140 17.27 -3.07 -2.61
CA PHE A 140 17.03 -2.68 -1.20
C PHE A 140 17.97 -1.57 -0.69
N ASN A 141 19.09 -1.31 -1.37
CA ASN A 141 20.10 -0.31 -0.98
C ASN A 141 20.20 0.89 -1.95
N GLY A 142 19.18 1.08 -2.79
CA GLY A 142 19.12 2.13 -3.80
C GLY A 142 19.21 1.56 -5.21
N LEU A 143 18.50 2.20 -6.14
CA LEU A 143 18.39 1.76 -7.54
C LEU A 143 19.77 1.48 -8.17
N GLY A 144 19.99 0.25 -8.65
CA GLY A 144 21.22 -0.15 -9.33
C GLY A 144 22.46 -0.28 -8.43
N ARG A 145 22.32 -0.14 -7.10
CA ARG A 145 23.42 -0.32 -6.16
C ARG A 145 23.54 -1.77 -5.71
N PRO A 146 24.76 -2.23 -5.35
CA PRO A 146 24.96 -3.54 -4.75
C PRO A 146 24.11 -3.74 -3.48
N LEU A 147 23.72 -4.99 -3.22
CA LEU A 147 23.01 -5.39 -2.01
C LEU A 147 23.96 -5.40 -0.82
N HIS A 148 24.23 -4.20 -0.31
CA HIS A 148 25.12 -3.99 0.82
C HIS A 148 24.39 -3.22 1.93
N LEU A 149 23.71 -3.95 2.81
CA LEU A 149 22.99 -3.37 3.95
C LEU A 149 23.81 -3.52 5.24
N THR A 150 23.69 -2.52 6.10
CA THR A 150 24.14 -2.53 7.49
C THR A 150 22.93 -2.48 8.42
N LEU A 151 23.13 -2.75 9.72
CA LEU A 151 22.04 -2.61 10.70
C LEU A 151 21.46 -1.18 10.75
N ARG A 152 22.29 -0.17 10.49
CA ARG A 152 21.90 1.26 10.44
C ARG A 152 21.00 1.57 9.25
N ASP A 153 21.16 0.87 8.13
CA ASP A 153 20.33 1.11 6.94
C ASP A 153 18.86 0.76 7.19
N PHE A 154 18.56 -0.18 8.09
CA PHE A 154 17.18 -0.48 8.50
C PHE A 154 16.53 0.65 9.31
N GLU A 155 17.33 1.54 9.90
CA GLU A 155 16.85 2.68 10.68
C GLU A 155 16.68 3.93 9.83
N SER A 156 17.25 3.93 8.63
CA SER A 156 17.15 5.04 7.67
C SER A 156 15.72 5.22 7.15
N ASP A 157 15.28 6.47 7.07
CA ASP A 157 14.01 6.84 6.43
C ASP A 157 13.96 6.54 4.92
N ARG A 158 15.13 6.27 4.33
CA ARG A 158 15.28 5.90 2.91
C ARG A 158 15.32 4.39 2.70
N CYS A 159 15.34 3.60 3.78
CA CYS A 159 15.29 2.16 3.72
C CYS A 159 14.07 1.68 2.91
N TRP A 160 14.27 0.66 2.07
CA TRP A 160 13.16 0.06 1.31
C TRP A 160 12.00 -0.37 2.21
N PHE A 161 12.28 -0.94 3.38
CA PHE A 161 11.24 -1.38 4.33
C PHE A 161 10.47 -0.23 4.99
N ARG A 162 10.99 1.00 4.93
CA ARG A 162 10.45 2.17 5.61
C ARG A 162 9.89 3.21 4.67
N HIS A 163 9.94 3.05 3.37
CA HIS A 163 9.32 3.99 2.45
C HIS A 163 7.82 3.68 2.28
N ALA A 164 6.95 4.69 2.23
CA ALA A 164 5.49 4.48 2.12
C ALA A 164 5.12 3.76 0.82
N TRP A 165 5.67 4.23 -0.32
CA TRP A 165 5.37 3.69 -1.63
C TRP A 165 5.74 2.21 -1.79
N THR A 166 6.83 1.74 -1.18
CA THR A 166 7.29 0.35 -1.33
C THR A 166 6.36 -0.66 -0.64
N LEU A 167 5.41 -0.24 0.21
CA LEU A 167 4.45 -1.16 0.84
C LEU A 167 3.56 -1.84 -0.20
N GLN A 168 3.13 -1.10 -1.24
CA GLN A 168 2.34 -1.68 -2.33
C GLN A 168 3.20 -2.41 -3.37
N GLU A 169 4.53 -2.38 -3.24
CA GLU A 169 5.48 -3.01 -4.17
C GLU A 169 5.96 -4.39 -3.68
N ILE A 170 5.46 -4.83 -2.51
CA ILE A 170 5.77 -6.15 -1.96
C ILE A 170 5.24 -7.22 -2.90
N THR A 171 6.15 -8.05 -3.40
CA THR A 171 5.82 -9.23 -4.20
C THR A 171 6.15 -10.53 -3.45
N LYS A 172 5.48 -11.62 -3.82
CA LYS A 172 5.66 -12.95 -3.23
C LYS A 172 7.06 -13.52 -3.52
N HIS A 173 7.62 -13.23 -4.70
CA HIS A 173 8.88 -13.79 -5.18
C HIS A 173 9.77 -12.72 -5.81
N PRO A 174 10.26 -11.74 -5.04
CA PRO A 174 11.15 -10.72 -5.56
C PRO A 174 12.47 -11.34 -6.00
N ILE A 175 12.99 -10.84 -7.11
CA ILE A 175 14.37 -11.03 -7.54
C ILE A 175 15.19 -9.96 -6.82
N ILE A 176 16.24 -10.35 -6.12
CA ILE A 176 17.07 -9.38 -5.38
C ILE A 176 18.06 -8.75 -6.37
N GLY A 177 17.91 -7.45 -6.59
CA GLY A 177 18.80 -6.67 -7.45
C GLY A 177 20.09 -6.29 -6.73
N GLY A 178 21.17 -6.13 -7.49
CA GLY A 178 22.49 -5.78 -6.99
C GLY A 178 23.18 -6.91 -6.22
N GLN A 179 22.70 -8.15 -6.31
CA GLN A 179 23.32 -9.29 -5.63
C GLN A 179 24.58 -9.74 -6.38
N THR A 180 25.73 -9.70 -5.72
CA THR A 180 27.03 -10.18 -6.22
C THR A 180 27.42 -11.49 -5.52
N GLU A 181 28.27 -12.30 -6.17
CA GLU A 181 28.68 -13.62 -5.63
C GLU A 181 29.64 -13.49 -4.42
N ASP A 182 30.39 -12.40 -4.32
CA ASP A 182 31.48 -12.20 -3.35
C ASP A 182 31.09 -11.42 -2.08
N GLU A 183 29.87 -10.87 -1.98
CA GLU A 183 29.46 -10.08 -0.83
C GLU A 183 28.72 -10.91 0.22
N ALA A 184 29.49 -11.50 1.13
CA ALA A 184 28.96 -12.09 2.35
C ALA A 184 28.38 -10.98 3.25
N MET A 185 27.06 -10.81 3.21
CA MET A 185 26.32 -10.00 4.17
C MET A 185 26.49 -10.58 5.58
N GLU A 186 26.74 -9.72 6.56
CA GLU A 186 26.84 -10.13 7.97
C GLU A 186 25.60 -10.93 8.40
N GLN A 187 25.80 -12.01 9.16
CA GLN A 187 24.74 -12.96 9.50
C GLN A 187 23.55 -12.31 10.22
N GLU A 188 23.80 -11.35 11.11
CA GLU A 188 22.73 -10.63 11.81
C GLU A 188 21.92 -9.74 10.87
N VAL A 189 22.59 -8.99 9.99
CA VAL A 189 21.96 -8.17 8.95
C VAL A 189 21.12 -9.07 8.04
N ARG A 190 21.66 -10.23 7.64
CA ARG A 190 20.95 -11.20 6.79
C ARG A 190 19.70 -11.74 7.47
N ARG A 191 19.79 -12.12 8.74
CA ARG A 191 18.64 -12.58 9.53
C ARG A 191 17.55 -11.50 9.60
N LYS A 192 17.92 -10.25 9.92
CA LYS A 192 16.97 -9.12 9.99
C LYS A 192 16.32 -8.83 8.64
N PHE A 193 17.10 -8.88 7.56
CA PHE A 193 16.60 -8.75 6.19
C PHE A 193 15.56 -9.82 5.84
N ASP A 194 15.91 -11.08 6.05
CA ASP A 194 15.05 -12.23 5.71
C ASP A 194 13.77 -12.24 6.57
N GLU A 195 13.85 -11.84 7.86
CA GLU A 195 12.70 -11.69 8.75
C GLU A 195 11.71 -10.61 8.27
N GLN A 196 12.21 -9.41 7.95
CA GLN A 196 11.38 -8.31 7.46
C GLN A 196 10.72 -8.68 6.13
N LEU A 197 11.49 -9.23 5.19
CA LEU A 197 10.98 -9.63 3.88
C LEU A 197 9.95 -10.76 3.98
N THR A 198 10.17 -11.73 4.86
CA THR A 198 9.22 -12.82 5.12
C THR A 198 7.94 -12.30 5.75
N ARG A 199 8.03 -11.38 6.73
CA ARG A 199 6.85 -10.74 7.36
C ARG A 199 5.97 -10.07 6.31
N LEU A 200 6.58 -9.22 5.48
CA LEU A 200 5.86 -8.48 4.43
C LEU A 200 5.21 -9.40 3.39
N ARG A 201 5.87 -10.50 3.01
CA ARG A 201 5.28 -11.50 2.11
C ARG A 201 4.06 -12.19 2.71
N ARG A 202 4.10 -12.56 3.99
CA ARG A 202 2.96 -13.19 4.68
C ARG A 202 1.74 -12.27 4.73
N MET A 203 1.96 -10.96 4.88
CA MET A 203 0.88 -9.97 4.83
C MET A 203 0.16 -9.93 3.48
N GLN A 204 0.88 -10.15 2.37
CA GLN A 204 0.25 -10.22 1.04
C GLN A 204 -0.57 -11.51 0.85
N GLU A 205 -0.19 -12.60 1.51
CA GLU A 205 -0.94 -13.86 1.46
C GLU A 205 -2.24 -13.80 2.26
N ARG A 206 -2.25 -13.03 3.35
CA ARG A 206 -3.42 -12.81 4.22
C ARG A 206 -3.60 -11.30 4.46
N PRO A 207 -4.13 -10.58 3.46
CA PRO A 207 -4.25 -9.12 3.54
C PRO A 207 -5.25 -8.75 4.64
N GLN A 208 -4.81 -7.88 5.55
CA GLN A 208 -5.61 -7.31 6.62
C GLN A 208 -5.35 -5.81 6.69
N LEU A 209 -6.40 -5.01 6.79
CA LEU A 209 -6.29 -3.55 6.85
C LEU A 209 -5.40 -3.13 8.00
N PHE A 210 -5.56 -3.72 9.18
CA PHE A 210 -4.78 -3.34 10.36
C PHE A 210 -3.29 -3.67 10.25
N GLN A 211 -2.93 -4.73 9.51
CA GLN A 211 -1.52 -5.03 9.23
C GLN A 211 -0.94 -3.98 8.29
N PHE A 212 -1.64 -3.63 7.21
CA PHE A 212 -1.19 -2.59 6.28
C PHE A 212 -1.11 -1.21 6.96
N ALA A 213 -2.10 -0.85 7.75
CA ALA A 213 -2.09 0.38 8.53
C ALA A 213 -0.91 0.42 9.51
N SER A 214 -0.66 -0.67 10.24
CA SER A 214 0.47 -0.76 11.18
C SER A 214 1.83 -0.67 10.49
N GLU A 215 2.01 -1.27 9.31
CA GLU A 215 3.22 -1.06 8.52
C GLU A 215 3.33 0.39 8.02
N MET A 216 2.22 0.99 7.57
CA MET A 216 2.20 2.37 7.06
C MET A 216 2.48 3.42 8.15
N GLN A 217 2.07 3.15 9.40
CA GLN A 217 2.42 3.98 10.57
C GLN A 217 3.92 4.20 10.70
N ASN A 218 4.70 3.13 10.48
CA ASN A 218 6.15 3.14 10.65
C ASN A 218 6.92 3.53 9.38
N ARG A 219 6.20 3.84 8.29
CA ARG A 219 6.79 4.24 7.01
C ARG A 219 6.86 5.75 6.87
N MET A 220 7.80 6.20 6.05
CA MET A 220 8.12 7.58 5.75
C MET A 220 7.64 7.91 4.34
N SER A 221 7.09 9.10 4.17
CA SER A 221 6.71 9.64 2.87
C SER A 221 7.26 11.05 2.72
N THR A 222 7.54 11.46 1.49
CA THR A 222 7.90 12.84 1.19
C THR A 222 6.68 13.75 1.26
N LYS A 223 5.53 13.29 0.75
CA LYS A 223 4.24 13.98 0.88
C LYS A 223 3.36 13.19 1.85
N PRO A 224 2.70 13.84 2.83
CA PRO A 224 1.83 13.13 3.76
C PRO A 224 0.76 12.27 3.06
N LEU A 225 0.12 12.83 2.02
CA LEU A 225 -0.86 12.17 1.17
C LEU A 225 -0.41 10.81 0.58
N ASP A 226 0.89 10.63 0.33
CA ASP A 226 1.43 9.42 -0.26
C ASP A 226 1.19 8.18 0.62
N LYS A 227 1.03 8.35 1.94
CA LYS A 227 0.68 7.24 2.83
C LYS A 227 -0.72 6.71 2.55
N VAL A 228 -1.68 7.61 2.28
CA VAL A 228 -3.04 7.22 1.90
C VAL A 228 -3.03 6.60 0.50
N ALA A 229 -2.35 7.25 -0.45
CA ALA A 229 -2.23 6.75 -1.83
C ALA A 229 -1.53 5.38 -1.89
N GLY A 230 -0.54 5.14 -1.02
CA GLY A 230 0.16 3.86 -0.88
C GLY A 230 -0.71 2.69 -0.41
N LEU A 231 -1.89 2.97 0.17
CA LEU A 231 -2.84 1.95 0.62
C LEU A 231 -3.90 1.60 -0.44
N VAL A 232 -4.13 2.47 -1.43
CA VAL A 232 -5.23 2.35 -2.41
C VAL A 232 -5.26 0.97 -3.07
N HIS A 233 -4.11 0.48 -3.56
CA HIS A 233 -4.06 -0.80 -4.26
C HIS A 233 -4.13 -2.01 -3.31
N LEU A 234 -3.54 -1.88 -2.11
CA LEU A 234 -3.54 -2.91 -1.06
C LEU A 234 -4.95 -3.19 -0.56
N LEU A 235 -5.75 -2.13 -0.38
CA LEU A 235 -7.13 -2.19 0.10
C LEU A 235 -8.17 -2.52 -0.99
N ARG A 236 -7.70 -3.01 -2.15
CA ARG A 236 -8.53 -3.51 -3.25
C ARG A 236 -9.63 -2.53 -3.68
N THR A 237 -9.30 -1.25 -3.71
CA THR A 237 -10.22 -0.14 -3.95
C THR A 237 -10.79 -0.17 -5.38
N GLU A 238 -12.11 -0.08 -5.51
CA GLU A 238 -12.80 0.04 -6.80
C GLU A 238 -14.15 0.76 -6.63
N PRO A 239 -14.36 1.94 -7.27
CA PRO A 239 -13.43 2.66 -8.13
C PRO A 239 -12.27 3.28 -7.33
N ILE A 240 -11.07 3.39 -7.92
CA ILE A 240 -9.92 4.00 -7.22
C ILE A 240 -9.98 5.53 -7.28
N PRO A 241 -9.73 6.26 -6.17
CA PRO A 241 -9.69 7.72 -6.18
C PRO A 241 -8.50 8.25 -6.98
N ILE A 242 -8.66 9.44 -7.58
CA ILE A 242 -7.54 10.13 -8.21
C ILE A 242 -6.50 10.59 -7.17
N TYR A 243 -5.27 10.80 -7.63
CA TYR A 243 -4.26 11.50 -6.84
C TYR A 243 -4.40 13.01 -7.06
N ASP A 244 -4.99 13.70 -6.10
CA ASP A 244 -5.01 15.16 -6.06
C ASP A 244 -3.99 15.67 -5.03
N ALA A 245 -2.90 16.27 -5.52
CA ALA A 245 -1.80 16.74 -4.67
C ALA A 245 -2.20 17.87 -3.71
N GLU A 246 -3.35 18.53 -3.96
CA GLU A 246 -3.89 19.60 -3.10
C GLU A 246 -4.85 19.05 -2.03
N GLN A 247 -5.27 17.78 -2.15
CA GLN A 247 -6.19 17.14 -1.21
C GLN A 247 -5.50 16.87 0.13
N SER A 248 -6.23 17.08 1.24
CA SER A 248 -5.76 16.71 2.56
C SER A 248 -5.73 15.20 2.75
N GLU A 249 -4.86 14.70 3.64
CA GLU A 249 -4.82 13.26 3.96
C GLU A 249 -6.15 12.78 4.57
N ALA A 250 -6.83 13.64 5.32
CA ALA A 250 -8.10 13.31 5.95
C ALA A 250 -9.20 13.12 4.91
N ASP A 251 -9.29 14.01 3.93
CA ASP A 251 -10.28 13.90 2.84
C ASP A 251 -9.96 12.70 1.94
N ALA A 252 -8.68 12.48 1.62
CA ALA A 252 -8.25 11.33 0.84
C ALA A 252 -8.58 10.00 1.54
N TRP A 253 -8.40 9.94 2.86
CA TRP A 253 -8.73 8.76 3.67
C TRP A 253 -10.24 8.51 3.75
N ASP A 254 -11.06 9.56 3.84
CA ASP A 254 -12.53 9.40 3.82
C ASP A 254 -13.00 8.83 2.48
N VAL A 255 -12.48 9.37 1.37
CA VAL A 255 -12.75 8.83 0.03
C VAL A 255 -12.28 7.37 -0.09
N LEU A 256 -11.08 7.05 0.40
CA LEU A 256 -10.55 5.69 0.39
C LEU A 256 -11.41 4.74 1.24
N THR A 257 -11.88 5.18 2.40
CA THR A 257 -12.74 4.37 3.28
C THR A 257 -14.11 4.12 2.67
N HIS A 258 -14.64 5.09 1.92
CA HIS A 258 -15.84 4.88 1.13
C HIS A 258 -15.60 3.90 -0.04
N ALA A 259 -14.43 3.92 -0.68
CA ALA A 259 -14.18 3.16 -1.91
C ALA A 259 -13.47 1.79 -1.74
N MET A 260 -12.85 1.53 -0.58
CA MET A 260 -12.14 0.27 -0.34
C MET A 260 -13.11 -0.93 -0.31
N CYS A 261 -12.57 -2.12 -0.57
CA CYS A 261 -13.36 -3.36 -0.59
C CYS A 261 -14.12 -3.57 0.72
N ASP A 262 -15.35 -4.07 0.60
CA ASP A 262 -16.31 -4.33 1.68
C ASP A 262 -15.74 -5.12 2.86
N GLN A 263 -14.81 -6.05 2.61
CA GLN A 263 -14.08 -6.81 3.64
C GLN A 263 -13.23 -5.91 4.54
N PHE A 264 -12.50 -4.95 3.97
CA PHE A 264 -11.67 -4.03 4.75
C PHE A 264 -12.51 -2.98 5.49
N ARG A 265 -13.66 -2.58 4.93
CA ARG A 265 -14.64 -1.76 5.67
C ARG A 265 -15.22 -2.52 6.86
N ALA A 266 -15.49 -3.81 6.70
CA ALA A 266 -15.93 -4.66 7.79
C ALA A 266 -14.86 -4.80 8.90
N GLU A 267 -13.57 -4.89 8.53
CA GLU A 267 -12.49 -4.86 9.52
C GLU A 267 -12.52 -3.59 10.38
N LEU A 268 -12.70 -2.42 9.75
CA LEU A 268 -12.86 -1.15 10.47
C LEU A 268 -14.10 -1.20 11.40
N PHE A 269 -15.24 -1.61 10.85
CA PHE A 269 -16.51 -1.65 11.58
C PHE A 269 -16.47 -2.57 12.81
N PHE A 270 -15.88 -3.76 12.70
CA PHE A 270 -15.90 -4.77 13.77
C PHE A 270 -14.73 -4.70 14.74
N PHE A 271 -13.56 -4.28 14.28
CA PHE A 271 -12.33 -4.47 15.04
C PHE A 271 -11.56 -3.17 15.30
N TYR A 272 -11.96 -2.04 14.70
CA TYR A 272 -11.31 -0.79 15.04
C TYR A 272 -11.58 -0.45 16.50
N PRO A 273 -10.54 -0.16 17.30
CA PRO A 273 -10.68 -0.21 18.72
C PRO A 273 -11.54 0.90 19.27
N GLN A 274 -11.69 2.08 18.64
CA GLN A 274 -12.36 3.28 19.19
C GLN A 274 -13.43 3.84 18.24
N PRO A 275 -14.42 4.60 18.73
CA PRO A 275 -15.33 5.32 17.84
C PRO A 275 -14.55 6.32 16.98
N GLY A 276 -14.94 6.41 15.71
CA GLY A 276 -14.56 7.48 14.80
C GLY A 276 -14.89 8.86 15.36
N ASP A 277 -14.00 9.82 15.14
CA ASP A 277 -14.18 11.22 15.54
C ASP A 277 -14.81 12.10 14.44
N GLY A 278 -15.26 11.47 13.34
CA GLY A 278 -15.96 12.12 12.24
C GLY A 278 -17.49 11.97 12.29
N ARG A 279 -18.15 12.20 11.14
CA ARG A 279 -19.61 12.08 11.01
C ARG A 279 -20.14 10.66 11.25
N LYS A 280 -19.33 9.65 10.92
CA LYS A 280 -19.66 8.24 11.06
C LYS A 280 -18.82 7.61 12.17
N CYS A 281 -19.45 7.28 13.29
CA CYS A 281 -18.76 6.76 14.49
C CYS A 281 -18.06 5.41 14.28
N TRP A 282 -18.37 4.66 13.23
CA TRP A 282 -17.67 3.42 12.91
C TRP A 282 -16.42 3.63 12.04
N ARG A 283 -16.28 4.81 11.41
CA ARG A 283 -15.17 5.14 10.53
C ARG A 283 -14.11 5.92 11.31
N PRO A 284 -12.91 5.35 11.55
CA PRO A 284 -11.84 6.11 12.15
C PRO A 284 -11.33 7.19 11.19
N SER A 285 -10.94 8.34 11.71
CA SER A 285 -10.20 9.32 10.90
C SER A 285 -8.79 8.85 10.58
N TRP A 286 -8.18 9.46 9.57
CA TRP A 286 -6.78 9.22 9.23
C TRP A 286 -5.86 9.41 10.44
N LYS A 287 -6.11 10.45 11.23
CA LYS A 287 -5.35 10.72 12.46
C LYS A 287 -5.47 9.56 13.46
N GLN A 288 -6.67 9.05 13.70
CA GLN A 288 -6.87 7.89 14.56
C GLN A 288 -6.16 6.66 14.00
N VAL A 289 -6.24 6.40 12.69
CA VAL A 289 -5.52 5.29 12.02
C VAL A 289 -4.00 5.41 12.16
N MET A 290 -3.46 6.62 12.15
CA MET A 290 -2.00 6.83 12.24
C MET A 290 -1.46 6.86 13.68
N MET A 291 -2.30 7.16 14.68
CA MET A 291 -1.87 7.29 16.07
C MET A 291 -2.18 6.08 16.95
N ASN A 292 -3.29 5.38 16.68
CA ASN A 292 -3.76 4.31 17.54
C ASN A 292 -3.00 3.00 17.25
N LYS A 293 -2.78 2.21 18.30
CA LYS A 293 -2.29 0.84 18.16
C LYS A 293 -3.47 -0.09 17.88
N PHE A 294 -3.33 -0.95 16.88
CA PHE A 294 -4.33 -1.95 16.54
C PHE A 294 -3.87 -3.33 16.99
N ILE A 295 -4.82 -4.14 17.47
CA ILE A 295 -4.58 -5.56 17.69
C ILE A 295 -4.93 -6.27 16.39
N VAL A 296 -3.91 -6.78 15.72
CA VAL A 296 -4.10 -7.66 14.56
C VAL A 296 -4.66 -8.98 15.08
N ARG A 297 -5.94 -9.23 14.83
CA ARG A 297 -6.59 -10.49 15.17
C ARG A 297 -6.36 -11.51 14.05
N ASP A 298 -6.36 -12.80 14.40
CA ASP A 298 -6.37 -13.85 13.39
C ASP A 298 -7.60 -13.66 12.49
N PRO A 299 -7.51 -13.95 11.18
CA PRO A 299 -8.63 -13.78 10.28
C PRO A 299 -9.80 -14.65 10.76
N ASP A 300 -10.85 -14.00 11.26
CA ASP A 300 -12.11 -14.69 11.50
C ASP A 300 -12.72 -14.98 10.11
N PRO A 301 -13.08 -16.24 9.79
CA PRO A 301 -13.80 -16.52 8.56
C PRO A 301 -15.15 -15.78 8.59
N TYR A 302 -15.19 -14.65 7.89
CA TYR A 302 -16.38 -13.91 7.47
C TYR A 302 -17.05 -13.00 8.52
N PRO A 303 -16.53 -11.77 8.74
CA PRO A 303 -17.46 -10.67 8.85
C PRO A 303 -18.13 -10.48 7.46
N HIS A 304 -19.46 -10.51 7.40
CA HIS A 304 -20.16 -10.03 6.20
C HIS A 304 -19.69 -8.60 5.88
N GLY A 305 -19.68 -8.24 4.59
CA GLY A 305 -19.16 -6.95 4.14
C GLY A 305 -19.91 -5.76 4.77
N VAL A 306 -19.23 -4.62 4.81
CA VAL A 306 -19.90 -3.32 4.98
C VAL A 306 -20.02 -2.69 3.61
N TYR A 307 -21.24 -2.32 3.23
CA TYR A 307 -21.60 -1.83 1.91
C TYR A 307 -21.98 -0.35 1.98
N THR A 308 -21.57 0.39 0.96
CA THR A 308 -21.90 1.81 0.77
C THR A 308 -23.04 1.93 -0.24
N THR A 309 -23.85 2.99 -0.12
CA THR A 309 -24.90 3.31 -1.10
C THR A 309 -24.52 4.56 -1.93
N GLU A 310 -25.39 4.94 -2.88
CA GLU A 310 -25.24 6.23 -3.59
C GLU A 310 -25.42 7.43 -2.65
N ASP A 311 -26.20 7.26 -1.58
CA ASP A 311 -26.28 8.22 -0.49
C ASP A 311 -25.00 8.09 0.36
N PRO A 312 -24.13 9.12 0.37
CA PRO A 312 -22.86 9.07 1.10
C PRO A 312 -23.06 8.97 2.61
N ASP A 313 -24.24 9.27 3.15
CA ASP A 313 -24.54 9.19 4.57
C ASP A 313 -25.11 7.81 4.98
N VAL A 314 -25.46 6.96 4.02
CA VAL A 314 -26.04 5.63 4.28
C VAL A 314 -25.06 4.51 3.93
N ASP A 315 -24.69 3.75 4.96
CA ASP A 315 -23.97 2.48 4.87
C ASP A 315 -24.82 1.38 5.48
N TRP A 316 -24.62 0.14 5.05
CA TRP A 316 -25.32 -1.01 5.61
C TRP A 316 -24.42 -2.25 5.71
N HIS A 317 -24.83 -3.16 6.58
CA HIS A 317 -24.19 -4.43 6.82
C HIS A 317 -25.29 -5.49 6.98
N ASP A 318 -25.15 -6.61 6.28
CA ASP A 318 -26.04 -7.75 6.46
C ASP A 318 -25.44 -8.70 7.49
N GLY A 319 -26.04 -8.79 8.67
CA GLY A 319 -25.51 -9.66 9.72
C GLY A 319 -26.45 -9.82 10.89
N CYS A 320 -26.07 -10.74 11.78
CA CYS A 320 -26.82 -11.01 13.00
C CYS A 320 -26.84 -9.77 13.90
N ARG A 321 -28.04 -9.21 14.09
CA ARG A 321 -28.27 -8.12 15.04
C ARG A 321 -28.87 -8.69 16.32
N ILE A 322 -28.16 -8.54 17.44
CA ILE A 322 -28.72 -8.77 18.77
C ILE A 322 -29.19 -7.41 19.29
N VAL A 323 -30.46 -7.30 19.68
CA VAL A 323 -31.04 -6.11 20.29
C VAL A 323 -31.29 -6.40 21.75
N GLY A 324 -30.61 -5.67 22.64
CA GLY A 324 -30.70 -5.86 24.07
C GLY A 324 -30.10 -4.70 24.85
N ASP A 325 -30.36 -4.68 26.15
CA ASP A 325 -29.85 -3.69 27.09
C ASP A 325 -28.49 -4.15 27.62
N VAL A 326 -27.50 -3.26 27.55
CA VAL A 326 -26.15 -3.49 28.07
C VAL A 326 -26.03 -2.85 29.45
N GLN A 327 -25.64 -3.64 30.44
CA GLN A 327 -25.44 -3.19 31.83
C GLN A 327 -24.01 -3.49 32.30
N GLY A 328 -23.50 -2.70 33.24
CA GLY A 328 -22.21 -2.94 33.91
C GLY A 328 -20.95 -2.53 33.13
N LEU A 329 -21.07 -1.96 31.92
CA LEU A 329 -19.91 -1.52 31.12
C LEU A 329 -19.62 -0.01 31.18
N ALA A 330 -20.37 0.77 31.96
CA ALA A 330 -20.22 2.23 32.03
C ALA A 330 -18.90 2.68 32.68
N GLU A 331 -18.42 1.96 33.70
CA GLU A 331 -17.20 2.31 34.41
C GLU A 331 -15.95 1.74 33.73
N VAL A 332 -14.90 2.56 33.59
CA VAL A 332 -13.61 2.15 33.02
C VAL A 332 -12.66 1.78 34.17
N PRO A 333 -12.25 0.50 34.32
CA PRO A 333 -11.40 0.06 35.40
C PRO A 333 -10.02 0.71 35.31
N LYS A 334 -9.48 1.13 36.46
CA LYS A 334 -8.11 1.70 36.54
C LYS A 334 -6.99 0.68 36.28
N GLU A 335 -7.29 -0.63 36.40
CA GLU A 335 -6.28 -1.70 36.50
C GLU A 335 -6.03 -2.52 35.22
N GLY A 336 -6.41 -2.03 34.02
CA GLY A 336 -6.18 -2.76 32.77
C GLY A 336 -6.93 -4.11 32.66
N LYS A 337 -7.81 -4.41 33.61
CA LYS A 337 -8.72 -5.56 33.56
C LYS A 337 -9.83 -5.28 32.55
N PRO A 338 -10.25 -6.28 31.76
CA PRO A 338 -11.43 -6.14 30.91
C PRO A 338 -12.66 -5.75 31.71
N ARG A 339 -13.50 -4.85 31.17
CA ARG A 339 -14.80 -4.52 31.77
C ARG A 339 -15.71 -5.73 31.68
N GLN A 340 -16.48 -5.98 32.74
CA GLN A 340 -17.44 -7.06 32.80
C GLN A 340 -18.83 -6.46 32.93
N GLY A 341 -19.78 -7.01 32.18
CA GLY A 341 -21.16 -6.56 32.21
C GLY A 341 -22.10 -7.68 31.79
N GLU A 342 -23.35 -7.30 31.58
CA GLU A 342 -24.41 -8.20 31.17
C GLU A 342 -25.13 -7.65 29.95
N LEU A 343 -25.45 -8.53 29.00
CA LEU A 343 -26.35 -8.27 27.89
C LEU A 343 -27.68 -8.93 28.19
N LEU A 344 -28.73 -8.12 28.37
CA LEU A 344 -30.09 -8.58 28.58
C LEU A 344 -30.86 -8.43 27.27
N PHE A 345 -31.47 -9.50 26.78
CA PHE A 345 -32.27 -9.44 25.55
C PHE A 345 -33.45 -10.41 25.62
N LYS A 346 -34.41 -10.25 24.70
CA LYS A 346 -35.55 -11.18 24.55
C LYS A 346 -35.37 -11.98 23.28
N ASP A 347 -35.61 -13.29 23.35
CA ASP A 347 -35.65 -14.14 22.17
C ASP A 347 -36.94 -13.91 21.34
N PRO A 348 -37.09 -14.54 20.15
CA PRO A 348 -38.29 -14.39 19.33
C PRO A 348 -39.60 -14.83 20.01
N THR A 349 -39.53 -15.59 21.10
CA THR A 349 -40.70 -16.01 21.90
C THR A 349 -41.04 -15.00 23.00
N GLY A 350 -40.21 -13.97 23.19
CA GLY A 350 -40.34 -12.96 24.23
C GLY A 350 -39.69 -13.36 25.57
N SER A 351 -39.01 -14.51 25.63
CA SER A 351 -38.36 -14.99 26.85
C SER A 351 -37.07 -14.19 27.11
N PRO A 352 -36.84 -13.69 28.33
CA PRO A 352 -35.65 -12.93 28.67
C PRO A 352 -34.42 -13.84 28.82
N HIS A 353 -33.28 -13.39 28.33
CA HIS A 353 -31.99 -14.05 28.41
C HIS A 353 -30.92 -13.07 28.86
N THR A 354 -29.95 -13.55 29.65
CA THR A 354 -28.82 -12.75 30.13
C THR A 354 -27.51 -13.45 29.78
N PHE A 355 -26.61 -12.75 29.08
CA PHE A 355 -25.25 -13.21 28.84
C PHE A 355 -24.25 -12.34 29.58
N LYS A 356 -23.23 -12.97 30.15
CA LYS A 356 -22.04 -12.26 30.63
C LYS A 356 -21.23 -11.78 29.43
N ILE A 357 -20.90 -10.50 29.41
CA ILE A 357 -20.12 -9.87 28.35
C ILE A 357 -18.86 -9.23 28.90
N VAL A 358 -17.85 -9.11 28.03
CA VAL A 358 -16.56 -8.54 28.38
C VAL A 358 -16.16 -7.51 27.31
N ALA A 359 -15.71 -6.33 27.75
CA ALA A 359 -15.20 -5.28 26.87
C ALA A 359 -13.74 -4.94 27.20
N ASN A 360 -12.86 -5.18 26.23
CA ASN A 360 -11.42 -4.88 26.35
C ASN A 360 -11.08 -3.41 26.08
N HIS A 361 -12.02 -2.64 25.53
CA HIS A 361 -11.80 -1.24 25.21
C HIS A 361 -12.11 -0.32 26.39
N ALA A 362 -11.49 0.85 26.42
CA ALA A 362 -11.50 1.78 27.56
C ALA A 362 -12.43 3.00 27.40
N TYR A 363 -13.20 3.12 26.31
CA TYR A 363 -14.22 4.17 26.18
C TYR A 363 -15.59 3.67 26.64
N PRO A 364 -16.42 4.54 27.22
CA PRO A 364 -17.81 4.22 27.57
C PRO A 364 -18.57 3.66 26.36
N ILE A 365 -19.34 2.60 26.58
CA ILE A 365 -20.39 2.17 25.64
C ILE A 365 -21.61 2.97 26.04
N CYS A 366 -22.13 3.79 25.13
CA CYS A 366 -23.33 4.58 25.36
C CYS A 366 -24.58 3.73 25.11
#